data_AF-A0AA51RUS3-F1
#
_entry.id   AF-A0AA51RUS3-F1
#
_cell.length_a   1.000
_cell.length_b   1.000
_cell.length_c   1.000
_cell.angle_alpha   90.00
_cell.angle_beta   90.00
_cell.angle_gamma   90.00
#
_symmetry.space_group_name_H-M   'P 1'
#
loop_
_entity.id
_entity.type
_entity.pdbx_description
1 polymer ?
#
loop_
_entity_poly.entity_id
_entity_poly.type
_entity_poly.pdbx_seq_one_letter_code
_entity_poly.pdbx_strand_id
1 'polypeptide(L)'
;MKSTIILLGLLTSAFGYTSEIKDLQNTFEKSLFLEPVVNKCSKKFKGEYRSTYSGWINKNVMQIVEGLEQLKKSSGGELTEGLIMAQYAEKITKLNEELSKLSDEELKARCDAAMETMSS
;
A
#
# COMPACT_ATOMS: atom_id res chain seq x y z
N MET A 1 21.88 43.60 -27.28
CA MET A 1 22.36 42.31 -26.72
C MET A 1 21.22 41.73 -25.89
N LYS A 2 20.81 40.50 -26.21
CA LYS A 2 19.68 39.79 -25.57
C LYS A 2 20.18 39.21 -24.23
N SER A 3 19.63 39.66 -23.10
CA SER A 3 19.79 38.98 -21.82
C SER A 3 18.62 38.02 -21.63
N THR A 4 18.77 36.80 -22.13
CA THR A 4 17.91 35.68 -21.73
C THR A 4 18.59 35.03 -20.53
N ILE A 5 18.16 35.39 -19.32
CA ILE A 5 18.57 34.69 -18.10
C ILE A 5 17.89 33.32 -18.10
N ILE A 6 18.72 32.29 -17.98
CA ILE A 6 18.39 30.88 -17.94
C ILE A 6 17.53 30.60 -16.71
N LEU A 7 16.24 30.35 -16.92
CA LEU A 7 15.31 29.81 -15.92
C LEU A 7 15.14 28.29 -16.17
N LEU A 8 16.23 27.53 -16.10
CA LEU A 8 16.19 26.06 -16.14
C LEU A 8 16.93 25.51 -14.92
N GLY A 9 16.22 25.42 -13.80
CA GLY A 9 16.80 24.84 -12.58
C GLY A 9 15.80 24.32 -11.54
N LEU A 10 14.49 24.34 -11.79
CA LEU A 10 13.48 24.02 -10.76
C LEU A 10 12.45 22.97 -11.17
N LEU A 11 12.55 22.36 -12.37
CA LEU A 11 11.55 21.41 -12.86
C LEU A 11 11.92 19.93 -12.66
N THR A 12 13.17 19.59 -12.34
CA THR A 12 13.57 18.18 -12.14
C THR A 12 13.26 17.65 -10.75
N SER A 13 13.23 18.50 -9.72
CA SER A 13 12.95 18.09 -8.34
C SER A 13 11.45 17.82 -8.09
N ALA A 14 10.56 18.51 -8.81
CA ALA A 14 9.11 18.32 -8.65
C ALA A 14 8.64 16.94 -9.17
N PHE A 15 9.25 16.42 -10.24
CA PHE A 15 8.91 15.10 -10.78
C PHE A 15 9.43 13.94 -9.91
N GLY A 16 10.64 14.05 -9.35
CA GLY A 16 11.16 13.05 -8.40
C GLY A 16 10.36 13.00 -7.10
N TYR A 17 10.05 14.17 -6.54
CA TYR A 17 9.31 14.31 -5.28
C TYR A 17 7.87 13.76 -5.37
N THR A 18 7.22 13.92 -6.51
CA THR A 18 5.86 13.40 -6.73
C THR A 18 5.83 11.88 -6.92
N SER A 19 6.87 11.29 -7.52
CA SER A 19 7.00 9.82 -7.61
C SER A 19 7.19 9.20 -6.23
N GLU A 20 8.10 9.76 -5.42
CA GLU A 20 8.40 9.25 -4.08
C GLU A 20 7.20 9.32 -3.14
N ILE A 21 6.45 10.43 -3.17
CA ILE A 21 5.19 10.55 -2.41
C ILE A 21 4.20 9.46 -2.82
N LYS A 22 4.03 9.23 -4.12
CA LYS A 22 3.10 8.23 -4.62
C LYS A 22 3.52 6.82 -4.19
N ASP A 23 4.81 6.53 -4.18
CA ASP A 23 5.33 5.23 -3.75
C ASP A 23 5.12 4.99 -2.26
N LEU A 24 5.27 6.02 -1.42
CA LEU A 24 4.93 5.97 0.00
C LEU A 24 3.44 5.70 0.21
N GLN A 25 2.56 6.46 -0.45
CA GLN A 25 1.11 6.25 -0.38
C GLN A 25 0.71 4.84 -0.84
N ASN A 26 1.29 4.37 -1.95
CA ASN A 26 1.07 3.01 -2.46
C ASN A 26 1.53 1.95 -1.45
N THR A 27 2.63 2.18 -0.73
CA THR A 27 3.16 1.23 0.27
C THR A 27 2.21 1.12 1.46
N PHE A 28 1.67 2.25 1.93
CA PHE A 28 0.62 2.26 2.92
C PHE A 28 -0.63 1.50 2.44
N GLU A 29 -1.15 1.81 1.24
CA GLU A 29 -2.34 1.14 0.71
C GLU A 29 -2.12 -0.37 0.54
N LYS A 30 -0.95 -0.78 0.05
CA LYS A 30 -0.56 -2.19 -0.04
C LYS A 30 -0.63 -2.88 1.32
N SER A 31 -0.17 -2.24 2.39
CA SER A 31 -0.22 -2.81 3.74
C SER A 31 -1.66 -3.11 4.19
N LEU A 32 -2.61 -2.22 3.86
CA LEU A 32 -4.03 -2.39 4.17
C LEU A 32 -4.67 -3.54 3.38
N PHE A 33 -4.33 -3.68 2.09
CA PHE A 33 -4.95 -4.71 1.22
C PHE A 33 -4.29 -6.08 1.33
N LEU A 34 -3.03 -6.17 1.74
CA LEU A 34 -2.35 -7.44 1.98
C LEU A 34 -2.85 -8.13 3.25
N GLU A 35 -3.22 -7.37 4.29
CA GLU A 35 -3.65 -7.94 5.58
C GLU A 35 -4.87 -8.89 5.45
N PRO A 36 -5.99 -8.52 4.79
CA PRO A 36 -7.13 -9.42 4.60
C PRO A 36 -6.76 -10.70 3.86
N VAL A 37 -5.92 -10.60 2.82
CA VAL A 37 -5.44 -11.74 2.04
C VAL A 37 -4.66 -12.68 2.95
N VAL A 38 -3.62 -12.18 3.62
CA VAL A 38 -2.75 -12.96 4.52
C VAL A 38 -3.55 -13.60 5.65
N ASN A 39 -4.53 -12.88 6.22
CA ASN A 39 -5.40 -13.42 7.27
C ASN A 39 -6.24 -14.59 6.77
N LYS A 40 -6.83 -14.49 5.57
CA LYS A 40 -7.59 -15.60 4.95
C LYS A 40 -6.67 -16.79 4.65
N CYS A 41 -5.53 -16.54 4.02
CA CYS A 41 -4.52 -17.54 3.68
C CYS A 41 -4.01 -18.28 4.91
N SER A 42 -3.64 -17.55 5.96
CA SER A 42 -3.11 -18.14 7.20
C SER A 42 -4.13 -19.01 7.92
N LYS A 43 -5.41 -18.60 7.92
CA LYS A 43 -6.52 -19.40 8.49
C LYS A 43 -6.74 -20.69 7.69
N LYS A 44 -6.67 -20.65 6.36
CA LYS A 44 -6.94 -21.81 5.50
C LYS A 44 -5.76 -22.79 5.45
N PHE A 45 -4.54 -22.28 5.28
CA PHE A 45 -3.34 -23.08 4.96
C PHE A 45 -2.33 -23.20 6.12
N LYS A 46 -2.71 -22.81 7.35
CA LYS A 46 -1.93 -23.00 8.57
C LYS A 46 -0.53 -22.33 8.59
N GLY A 47 -0.52 -21.01 8.36
CA GLY A 47 0.47 -20.12 9.01
C GLY A 47 1.72 -19.71 8.23
N GLU A 48 2.00 -20.26 7.04
CA GLU A 48 3.17 -19.89 6.23
C GLU A 48 3.16 -18.39 5.84
N TYR A 49 1.99 -17.88 5.51
CA TYR A 49 1.81 -16.53 4.98
C TYR A 49 2.01 -15.41 6.03
N ARG A 50 1.77 -15.69 7.31
CA ARG A 50 1.82 -14.68 8.37
C ARG A 50 3.24 -14.23 8.68
N SER A 51 4.20 -15.17 8.68
CA SER A 51 5.60 -14.86 8.97
C SER A 51 6.19 -13.95 7.91
N THR A 52 5.95 -14.25 6.62
CA THR A 52 6.40 -13.41 5.50
C THR A 52 5.80 -12.01 5.57
N TYR A 53 4.50 -11.91 5.84
CA TYR A 53 3.83 -10.62 6.01
C TYR A 53 4.40 -9.81 7.17
N SER A 54 4.60 -10.43 8.34
CA SER A 54 5.22 -9.75 9.49
C SER A 54 6.63 -9.27 9.18
N GLY A 55 7.44 -10.06 8.46
CA GLY A 55 8.77 -9.65 8.00
C GLY A 55 8.71 -8.43 7.08
N TRP A 56 7.79 -8.44 6.11
CA TRP A 56 7.58 -7.32 5.20
C TRP A 56 7.10 -6.05 5.91
N ILE A 57 6.13 -6.16 6.82
CA ILE A 57 5.66 -5.01 7.62
C ILE A 57 6.81 -4.41 8.42
N ASN A 58 7.61 -5.23 9.10
CA ASN A 58 8.74 -4.73 9.89
C ASN A 58 9.78 -4.02 9.03
N LYS A 59 10.06 -4.53 7.82
CA LYS A 59 10.99 -3.89 6.87
C LYS A 59 10.46 -2.55 6.35
N ASN A 60 9.15 -2.42 6.19
CA ASN A 60 8.52 -1.26 5.54
C ASN A 60 7.76 -0.34 6.50
N VAL A 61 7.83 -0.57 7.82
CA VAL A 61 7.02 0.16 8.81
C VAL A 61 7.17 1.67 8.71
N MET A 62 8.40 2.17 8.47
CA MET A 62 8.66 3.59 8.28
C MET A 62 7.95 4.13 7.03
N GLN A 63 8.07 3.45 5.89
CA GLN A 63 7.43 3.86 4.64
C GLN A 63 5.90 3.79 4.72
N ILE A 64 5.35 2.82 5.46
CA ILE A 64 3.91 2.70 5.70
C ILE A 64 3.41 3.91 6.50
N VAL A 65 4.10 4.26 7.58
CA VAL A 65 3.76 5.43 8.41
C VAL A 65 3.91 6.72 7.61
N GLU A 66 4.99 6.87 6.85
CA GLU A 66 5.20 8.04 6.00
C GLU A 66 4.14 8.14 4.89
N GLY A 67 3.75 7.02 4.28
CA GLY A 67 2.67 6.94 3.29
C GLY A 67 1.32 7.39 3.83
N LEU A 68 1.00 6.97 5.06
CA LEU A 68 -0.18 7.43 5.78
C LEU A 68 -0.13 8.96 5.99
N GLU A 69 1.00 9.48 6.44
CA GLU A 69 1.16 10.93 6.67
C GLU A 69 1.09 11.73 5.36
N GLN A 70 1.62 11.20 4.26
CA GLN A 70 1.46 11.83 2.94
C GLN A 70 0.01 11.83 2.48
N LEU A 71 -0.73 10.74 2.70
CA LEU A 71 -2.18 10.68 2.43
C LEU A 71 -2.93 11.75 3.24
N LYS A 72 -2.68 11.85 4.55
CA LYS A 72 -3.29 12.89 5.40
C LYS A 72 -3.00 14.30 4.87
N LYS A 73 -1.75 14.59 4.50
CA LYS A 73 -1.35 15.89 3.94
C LYS A 73 -2.05 16.19 2.62
N SER A 74 -2.11 15.23 1.70
CA SER A 74 -2.83 15.38 0.42
C SER A 74 -4.32 15.63 0.61
N SER A 75 -4.89 15.18 1.72
CA SER A 75 -6.29 15.44 2.10
C SER A 75 -6.49 16.68 2.98
N GLY A 76 -5.51 17.59 3.03
CA GLY A 76 -5.62 18.84 3.78
C GLY A 76 -5.42 18.71 5.29
N GLY A 77 -4.90 17.58 5.77
CA GLY A 77 -4.63 17.34 7.20
C GLY A 77 -5.86 16.92 8.01
N GLU A 78 -7.05 16.89 7.42
CA GLU A 78 -8.31 16.53 8.11
C GLU A 78 -8.60 15.02 8.12
N LEU A 79 -7.74 14.20 7.51
CA LEU A 79 -7.97 12.76 7.43
C LEU A 79 -7.69 12.08 8.79
N THR A 80 -8.75 11.89 9.56
CA THR A 80 -8.72 11.10 10.80
C THR A 80 -8.65 9.60 10.50
N GLU A 81 -8.24 8.79 11.49
CA GLU A 81 -8.25 7.33 11.37
C GLU A 81 -9.64 6.80 10.96
N GLY A 82 -10.71 7.36 11.50
CA GLY A 82 -12.08 6.99 11.13
C GLY A 82 -12.42 7.27 9.66
N LEU A 83 -11.92 8.39 9.10
CA LEU A 83 -12.10 8.73 7.69
C LEU A 83 -11.28 7.82 6.77
N ILE A 84 -10.05 7.49 7.16
CA ILE A 84 -9.21 6.50 6.46
C ILE A 84 -9.93 5.16 6.44
N MET A 85 -10.39 4.68 7.60
CA MET A 85 -11.15 3.45 7.69
C MET A 85 -12.38 3.49 6.79
N ALA A 86 -13.16 4.57 6.79
CA ALA A 86 -14.31 4.72 5.91
C ALA A 86 -13.93 4.69 4.41
N GLN A 87 -12.84 5.36 4.04
CA GLN A 87 -12.34 5.43 2.66
C GLN A 87 -11.96 4.05 2.10
N TYR A 88 -11.39 3.17 2.94
CA TYR A 88 -10.96 1.84 2.51
C TYR A 88 -11.93 0.70 2.89
N ALA A 89 -12.90 0.95 3.79
CA ALA A 89 -13.82 -0.06 4.32
C ALA A 89 -14.58 -0.80 3.22
N GLU A 90 -15.15 -0.09 2.24
CA GLU A 90 -15.90 -0.72 1.16
C GLU A 90 -15.01 -1.64 0.32
N LYS A 91 -13.79 -1.19 -0.01
CA LYS A 91 -12.83 -1.97 -0.80
C LYS A 91 -12.35 -3.20 -0.03
N ILE A 92 -12.06 -3.06 1.26
CA ILE A 92 -11.66 -4.16 2.14
C ILE A 92 -12.81 -5.17 2.31
N THR A 93 -14.05 -4.69 2.41
CA THR A 93 -15.25 -5.54 2.51
C THR A 93 -15.42 -6.36 1.23
N LYS A 94 -15.39 -5.70 0.06
CA LYS A 94 -15.44 -6.38 -1.25
C LYS A 94 -14.33 -7.41 -1.41
N LEU A 95 -13.10 -7.07 -1.04
CA LEU A 95 -11.97 -8.01 -1.06
C LEU A 95 -12.23 -9.24 -0.18
N ASN A 96 -12.74 -9.05 1.04
CA ASN A 96 -13.08 -10.17 1.93
C ASN A 96 -14.19 -11.07 1.37
N GLU A 97 -15.20 -10.47 0.72
CA GLU A 97 -16.26 -11.21 0.04
C GLU A 97 -15.72 -12.02 -1.14
N GLU A 98 -14.88 -11.41 -1.99
CA GLU A 98 -14.21 -12.08 -3.11
C GLU A 98 -13.36 -13.25 -2.63
N LEU A 99 -12.49 -13.03 -1.65
CA LEU A 99 -11.65 -14.08 -1.04
C LEU A 99 -12.46 -15.23 -0.44
N SER A 100 -13.71 -15.00 -0.07
CA SER A 100 -14.59 -16.03 0.49
C SER A 100 -15.32 -16.86 -0.57
N LYS A 101 -15.34 -16.41 -1.81
CA LYS A 101 -15.94 -17.11 -2.95
C LYS A 101 -14.92 -17.94 -3.74
N LEU A 102 -13.63 -17.70 -3.55
CA LEU A 102 -12.56 -18.44 -4.22
C LEU A 102 -12.57 -19.91 -3.80
N SER A 103 -12.29 -20.80 -4.76
CA SER A 103 -11.89 -22.16 -4.48
C SER A 103 -10.55 -22.20 -3.73
N ASP A 104 -10.21 -23.36 -3.17
CA ASP A 104 -8.95 -23.52 -2.44
C ASP A 104 -7.72 -23.30 -3.35
N GLU A 105 -7.80 -23.69 -4.62
CA GLU A 105 -6.74 -23.49 -5.61
C GLU A 105 -6.58 -22.01 -5.97
N GLU A 106 -7.67 -21.30 -6.26
CA GLU A 106 -7.64 -19.87 -6.55
C GLU A 106 -7.18 -19.06 -5.34
N LEU A 107 -7.63 -19.43 -4.14
CA LEU A 107 -7.19 -18.80 -2.91
C LEU A 107 -5.69 -19.00 -2.72
N LYS A 108 -5.17 -20.23 -2.95
CA LYS A 108 -3.73 -20.48 -2.86
C LYS A 108 -2.94 -19.64 -3.86
N ALA A 109 -3.36 -19.57 -5.12
CA ALA A 109 -2.73 -18.72 -6.13
C ALA A 109 -2.72 -17.24 -5.69
N ARG A 110 -3.81 -16.76 -5.09
CA ARG A 110 -3.90 -15.40 -4.55
C ARG A 110 -2.95 -15.17 -3.38
N CYS A 111 -2.79 -16.16 -2.51
CA CYS A 111 -1.85 -16.11 -1.39
C CYS A 111 -0.40 -16.08 -1.87
N ASP A 112 -0.05 -16.91 -2.84
CA ASP A 112 1.31 -17.02 -3.37
C ASP A 112 1.71 -15.72 -4.10
N ALA A 113 0.80 -15.14 -4.90
CA ALA A 113 1.00 -13.82 -5.52
C ALA A 113 1.19 -12.69 -4.50
N ALA A 114 0.50 -12.77 -3.35
CA ALA A 114 0.70 -11.81 -2.25
C ALA A 114 2.10 -11.97 -1.63
N MET A 115 2.65 -13.18 -1.56
CA MET A 115 4.02 -13.41 -1.07
C MET A 115 5.07 -12.85 -2.04
N GLU A 116 4.87 -13.04 -3.34
CA GLU A 116 5.75 -12.49 -4.38
C GLU A 116 5.83 -10.97 -4.27
N THR A 117 4.68 -10.30 -4.09
CA THR A 117 4.60 -8.84 -3.92
C THR A 117 5.41 -8.33 -2.71
N MET A 118 5.57 -9.17 -1.68
CA MET A 118 6.33 -8.82 -0.47
C MET A 118 7.80 -9.21 -0.53
N SER A 119 8.18 -10.06 -1.48
CA SER A 119 9.54 -10.58 -1.63
C SER A 119 10.39 -9.77 -2.61
N SER A 120 9.74 -9.01 -3.51
CA SER A 120 10.34 -8.00 -4.39
C SER A 120 10.73 -6.73 -3.63
#